data_AF-A0A3R9ZUD1-F1
#
_entry.id   AF-A0A3R9ZUD1-F1
#
_cell.length_a   1.000
_cell.length_b   1.000
_cell.length_c   1.000
_cell.angle_alpha   90.00
_cell.angle_beta   90.00
_cell.angle_gamma   90.00
#
_symmetry.space_group_name_H-M   'P 1'
#
loop_
_entity.id
_entity.type
_entity.pdbx_description
1 polymer ?
#
loop_
_entity_poly.entity_id
_entity_poly.type
_entity_poly.pdbx_seq_one_letter_code
_entity_poly.pdbx_strand_id
1 'polypeptide(L)'
;MPGPGAISSTAAPAPAPAPAPAPAPAPASASASVVAPAAPAPAPAAPAPAASRPPSTGASVAGQSRTFSTQLATYTSVGFDAVPGWGRDDFAESWPAFLGSCKVLTGRGTEWRQVCERARAVDDKNNPAIRGFFEREFSAYQIRDDDRRPDGVVTGYFEPEITGSRQYAPPFIYPVYGQPEDMLFADARKLPAGSGTVAARVVGRNVVVQSGLSTRDMGAPGLYALDLSAVTRDTLDRKVRLRIEGKRLLPYYTREEIETKGAPNARVLAFVNSATALYEMQIQGSGRIRLPNGDVIRVAYAEQNGQPFRPTLARSSSGKARSPVKVRGGAIELELDDGDDEEDDNDTSVIRTRGFTLARPVNSGAVVVPGRRATGPVIGTGIKDPSYVFFKESPSTGGGPVGAFGVPLSAGRSIAVDPRSTPLGYPVFVSTRAPGTGTPMQRLTIAQDTGGAIRGAVRADYFFGNGQQAATQARRMKERGQLWILLPRGLAVAAAATSTIRTRGAAVGADLPQCLVPEEGACVDD
;
A
#
# COMPACT_ATOMS: atom_id res chain seq x y z
N MET A 1 62.06 -26.46 25.02
CA MET A 1 63.24 -26.25 25.88
C MET A 1 64.43 -26.80 25.11
N PRO A 2 65.47 -26.01 24.75
CA PRO A 2 65.93 -24.77 25.38
C PRO A 2 65.97 -23.54 24.42
N GLY A 3 65.88 -22.33 25.00
CA GLY A 3 66.50 -21.12 24.44
C GLY A 3 67.88 -20.91 25.07
N PRO A 4 68.51 -19.71 25.10
CA PRO A 4 68.12 -18.42 24.51
C PRO A 4 69.30 -17.73 23.76
N GLY A 5 69.05 -16.56 23.17
CA GLY A 5 70.09 -15.66 22.67
C GLY A 5 69.50 -14.34 22.17
N ALA A 6 69.56 -13.29 23.00
CA ALA A 6 68.96 -11.98 22.78
C ALA A 6 70.03 -10.90 22.63
N ILE A 7 69.95 -10.05 21.59
CA ILE A 7 70.45 -8.64 21.51
C ILE A 7 69.92 -8.06 20.17
N SER A 8 69.52 -6.82 19.95
CA SER A 8 69.60 -5.56 20.70
C SER A 8 68.57 -4.56 20.16
N SER A 9 68.20 -3.60 21.01
CA SER A 9 67.27 -2.50 20.73
C SER A 9 67.91 -1.40 19.88
N THR A 10 67.15 -0.78 18.97
CA THR A 10 67.26 0.67 18.69
C THR A 10 65.92 1.20 18.19
N ALA A 11 65.31 2.06 19.01
CA ALA A 11 64.15 2.87 18.67
C ALA A 11 64.62 4.19 18.02
N ALA A 12 63.89 4.67 17.02
CA ALA A 12 64.02 6.02 16.46
C ALA A 12 62.62 6.68 16.35
N PRO A 13 62.53 8.01 16.44
CA PRO A 13 61.51 8.68 17.24
C PRO A 13 60.27 9.13 16.47
N ALA A 14 59.19 9.33 17.22
CA ALA A 14 57.93 9.91 16.77
C ALA A 14 58.10 11.40 16.37
N PRO A 15 57.39 11.88 15.33
CA PRO A 15 57.39 13.29 14.95
C PRO A 15 56.56 14.14 15.92
N ALA A 16 57.10 15.33 16.24
CA ALA A 16 56.56 16.31 17.17
C ALA A 16 55.25 16.98 16.71
N PRO A 17 54.40 17.45 17.65
CA PRO A 17 53.12 18.09 17.35
C PRO A 17 53.28 19.52 16.81
N ALA A 18 52.40 19.89 15.87
CA ALA A 18 52.30 21.22 15.28
C ALA A 18 51.75 22.26 16.28
N PRO A 19 52.15 23.55 16.15
CA PRO A 19 51.82 24.60 17.11
C PRO A 19 50.37 25.11 16.99
N ALA A 20 49.84 25.56 18.14
CA ALA A 20 48.50 26.09 18.32
C ALA A 20 48.27 27.45 17.61
N PRO A 21 47.04 27.73 17.14
CA PRO A 21 46.70 29.02 16.52
C PRO A 21 46.55 30.15 17.56
N ALA A 22 47.01 31.34 17.18
CA ALA A 22 47.00 32.57 17.97
C ALA A 22 45.57 33.13 18.23
N PRO A 23 45.37 33.91 19.32
CA PRO A 23 44.06 34.41 19.71
C PRO A 23 43.57 35.59 18.84
N ALA A 24 42.26 35.64 18.62
CA ALA A 24 41.54 36.66 17.86
C ALA A 24 41.51 38.04 18.57
N PRO A 25 41.58 39.15 17.83
CA PRO A 25 41.41 40.49 18.40
C PRO A 25 39.93 40.84 18.66
N ALA A 26 39.71 41.58 19.75
CA ALA A 26 38.42 42.04 20.26
C ALA A 26 37.69 43.03 19.32
N PRO A 27 36.34 43.11 19.39
CA PRO A 27 35.56 43.99 18.53
C PRO A 27 35.62 45.45 19.01
N ALA A 28 35.80 46.36 18.04
CA ALA A 28 35.73 47.80 18.25
C ALA A 28 34.28 48.29 18.32
N SER A 29 33.98 49.07 19.35
CA SER A 29 32.73 49.81 19.54
C SER A 29 32.55 50.88 18.46
N ALA A 30 31.35 50.97 17.87
CA ALA A 30 30.93 52.09 17.05
C ALA A 30 29.60 52.66 17.55
N SER A 31 29.60 53.99 17.65
CA SER A 31 28.64 54.86 18.30
C SER A 31 27.30 55.03 17.55
N ALA A 32 26.34 55.57 18.31
CA ALA A 32 24.94 55.77 18.01
C ALA A 32 24.60 56.90 17.00
N SER A 33 23.35 56.80 16.49
CA SER A 33 22.45 57.85 15.96
C SER A 33 22.82 58.42 14.58
N VAL A 34 21.91 58.54 13.61
CA VAL A 34 20.78 59.50 13.58
C VAL A 34 19.61 58.97 12.73
N VAL A 35 18.39 59.18 13.26
CA VAL A 35 17.07 58.99 12.62
C VAL A 35 16.75 60.21 11.74
N ALA A 36 16.21 60.00 10.53
CA ALA A 36 15.57 61.03 9.72
C ALA A 36 14.13 60.61 9.32
N PRO A 37 13.16 61.54 9.24
CA PRO A 37 11.74 61.24 9.33
C PRO A 37 11.06 60.88 8.02
N ALA A 38 9.99 60.09 8.13
CA ALA A 38 9.10 59.64 7.08
C ALA A 38 8.17 60.77 6.56
N ALA A 39 7.92 60.78 5.24
CA ALA A 39 6.87 61.58 4.61
C ALA A 39 5.54 60.80 4.57
N PRO A 40 4.37 61.45 4.73
CA PRO A 40 3.08 60.77 4.82
C PRO A 40 2.49 60.47 3.43
N ALA A 41 2.08 59.23 3.20
CA ALA A 41 1.24 58.83 2.07
C ALA A 41 -0.24 58.87 2.49
N PRO A 42 -1.19 59.30 1.62
CA PRO A 42 -2.59 59.48 1.97
C PRO A 42 -3.37 58.15 2.08
N ALA A 43 -4.37 58.16 2.97
CA ALA A 43 -5.26 57.05 3.35
C ALA A 43 -6.28 56.66 2.25
N PRO A 44 -6.91 55.46 2.33
CA PRO A 44 -7.51 54.75 1.20
C PRO A 44 -8.97 55.12 0.93
N ALA A 45 -9.37 55.07 -0.34
CA ALA A 45 -10.77 55.18 -0.78
C ALA A 45 -11.57 53.91 -0.44
N ALA A 46 -12.80 54.09 0.04
CA ALA A 46 -13.75 53.04 0.41
C ALA A 46 -14.29 52.25 -0.82
N PRO A 47 -14.73 50.98 -0.65
CA PRO A 47 -15.04 50.09 -1.76
C PRO A 47 -16.47 50.25 -2.30
N ALA A 48 -16.63 50.11 -3.63
CA ALA A 48 -17.93 49.95 -4.30
C ALA A 48 -18.53 48.55 -4.02
N PRO A 49 -19.87 48.40 -4.03
CA PRO A 49 -20.53 47.16 -3.63
C PRO A 49 -20.32 46.05 -4.68
N ALA A 50 -19.80 44.91 -4.23
CA ALA A 50 -19.63 43.73 -5.07
C ALA A 50 -21.00 43.09 -5.38
N ALA A 51 -21.28 42.93 -6.68
CA ALA A 51 -22.38 42.13 -7.18
C ALA A 51 -22.27 40.68 -6.67
N SER A 52 -23.37 40.16 -6.14
CA SER A 52 -23.51 38.78 -5.68
C SER A 52 -23.35 37.80 -6.84
N ARG A 53 -22.26 37.02 -6.81
CA ARG A 53 -21.98 35.92 -7.74
C ARG A 53 -22.65 34.64 -7.20
N PRO A 54 -23.24 33.77 -8.04
CA PRO A 54 -23.89 32.54 -7.58
C PRO A 54 -22.86 31.54 -7.02
N PRO A 55 -23.26 30.65 -6.08
CA PRO A 55 -22.33 29.77 -5.38
C PRO A 55 -21.74 28.73 -6.33
N SER A 56 -20.43 28.80 -6.54
CA SER A 56 -19.64 27.69 -7.05
C SER A 56 -19.68 26.57 -6.01
N THR A 57 -19.96 25.34 -6.41
CA THR A 57 -19.67 24.11 -5.65
C THR A 57 -18.17 24.06 -5.35
N GLY A 58 -17.78 24.67 -4.24
CA GLY A 58 -16.41 25.12 -3.99
C GLY A 58 -15.57 24.04 -3.33
N ALA A 59 -14.67 23.42 -4.10
CA ALA A 59 -13.55 22.67 -3.56
C ALA A 59 -12.73 23.57 -2.60
N SER A 60 -12.25 23.00 -1.50
CA SER A 60 -11.40 23.70 -0.52
C SER A 60 -9.94 23.48 -0.89
N VAL A 61 -9.05 24.35 -0.42
CA VAL A 61 -7.61 24.25 -0.68
C VAL A 61 -6.88 23.87 0.61
N ALA A 62 -5.97 22.89 0.54
CA ALA A 62 -5.25 22.40 1.71
C ALA A 62 -4.38 23.47 2.42
N GLY A 63 -3.99 24.54 1.72
CA GLY A 63 -3.23 25.66 2.28
C GLY A 63 -4.02 26.64 3.13
N GLN A 64 -5.36 26.56 3.16
CA GLN A 64 -6.20 27.33 4.09
C GLN A 64 -6.43 26.61 5.44
N SER A 65 -5.80 25.45 5.67
CA SER A 65 -5.78 24.70 6.93
C SER A 65 -7.16 24.56 7.60
N ARG A 66 -8.17 24.15 6.80
CA ARG A 66 -9.53 23.90 7.30
C ARG A 66 -9.78 22.41 7.39
N THR A 67 -10.42 21.99 8.49
CA THR A 67 -10.94 20.62 8.61
C THR A 67 -12.04 20.37 7.58
N PHE A 68 -12.03 19.20 6.97
CA PHE A 68 -13.04 18.76 6.00
C PHE A 68 -13.31 17.26 6.12
N SER A 69 -14.34 16.75 5.45
CA SER A 69 -14.74 15.34 5.51
C SER A 69 -15.07 14.78 4.13
N THR A 70 -14.87 13.48 3.95
CA THR A 70 -15.40 12.63 2.87
C THR A 70 -16.43 11.67 3.45
N GLN A 71 -17.00 10.77 2.63
CA GLN A 71 -17.86 9.68 3.13
C GLN A 71 -17.12 8.75 4.10
N LEU A 72 -15.81 8.60 3.93
CA LEU A 72 -15.02 7.59 4.64
C LEU A 72 -14.24 8.15 5.84
N ALA A 73 -13.93 9.45 5.85
CA ALA A 73 -13.00 10.02 6.81
C ALA A 73 -13.23 11.51 7.08
N THR A 74 -12.80 11.97 8.25
CA THR A 74 -12.63 13.40 8.57
C THR A 74 -11.15 13.73 8.68
N TYR A 75 -10.73 14.81 8.03
CA TYR A 75 -9.34 15.28 7.97
C TYR A 75 -9.22 16.55 8.80
N THR A 76 -8.70 16.42 10.02
CA THR A 76 -8.56 17.54 10.95
C THR A 76 -7.23 18.25 10.73
N SER A 77 -7.26 19.53 10.35
CA SER A 77 -6.04 20.30 10.15
C SER A 77 -5.29 20.46 11.47
N VAL A 78 -3.98 20.20 11.47
CA VAL A 78 -3.10 20.35 12.63
C VAL A 78 -1.79 21.04 12.26
N GLY A 79 -1.15 21.68 13.24
CA GLY A 79 0.24 22.12 13.11
C GLY A 79 1.20 20.93 13.19
N PHE A 80 2.38 21.05 12.57
CA PHE A 80 3.41 20.00 12.62
C PHE A 80 3.96 19.77 14.03
N ASP A 81 3.89 20.78 14.90
CA ASP A 81 4.21 20.72 16.33
C ASP A 81 3.25 19.81 17.12
N ALA A 82 2.01 19.64 16.63
CA ALA A 82 1.03 18.74 17.22
C ALA A 82 1.16 17.28 16.74
N VAL A 83 2.02 17.00 15.75
CA VAL A 83 2.26 15.63 15.23
C VAL A 83 3.27 14.92 16.14
N PRO A 84 2.89 13.81 16.82
CA PRO A 84 3.75 13.18 17.81
C PRO A 84 5.07 12.68 17.24
N GLY A 85 6.19 13.23 17.73
CA GLY A 85 7.52 12.82 17.30
C GLY A 85 7.99 13.40 15.97
N TRP A 86 7.26 14.34 15.36
CA TRP A 86 7.64 14.98 14.09
C TRP A 86 9.09 15.49 14.09
N GLY A 87 9.48 16.23 15.13
CA GLY A 87 10.84 16.78 15.25
C GLY A 87 11.94 15.74 15.50
N ARG A 88 11.59 14.49 15.83
CA ARG A 88 12.54 13.39 16.13
C ARG A 88 12.73 12.42 14.97
N ASP A 89 11.88 12.48 13.94
CA ASP A 89 12.00 11.57 12.80
C ASP A 89 13.23 11.92 11.94
N ASP A 90 13.76 10.89 11.29
CA ASP A 90 14.80 11.03 10.27
C ASP A 90 14.16 11.03 8.88
N PHE A 91 13.94 12.23 8.35
CA PHE A 91 13.32 12.43 7.05
C PHE A 91 14.23 12.02 5.89
N ALA A 92 15.55 11.94 6.10
CA ALA A 92 16.48 11.48 5.08
C ALA A 92 16.19 10.03 4.65
N GLU A 93 15.68 9.19 5.57
CA GLU A 93 15.24 7.84 5.24
C GLU A 93 13.97 7.83 4.37
N SER A 94 13.04 8.77 4.58
CA SER A 94 11.79 8.88 3.79
C SER A 94 12.00 9.50 2.41
N TRP A 95 13.10 10.24 2.24
CA TRP A 95 13.34 11.08 1.07
C TRP A 95 13.45 10.31 -0.25
N PRO A 96 14.17 9.17 -0.33
CA PRO A 96 14.21 8.36 -1.56
C PRO A 96 12.84 7.83 -1.98
N ALA A 97 11.99 7.45 -1.01
CA ALA A 97 10.63 7.00 -1.28
C ALA A 97 9.77 8.14 -1.85
N PHE A 98 9.89 9.34 -1.29
CA PHE A 98 9.18 10.52 -1.77
C PHE A 98 9.63 10.92 -3.18
N LEU A 99 10.95 11.04 -3.42
CA LEU A 99 11.51 11.35 -4.73
C LEU A 99 11.20 10.27 -5.78
N GLY A 100 11.16 9.00 -5.38
CA GLY A 100 10.69 7.90 -6.22
C GLY A 100 9.25 8.11 -6.67
N SER A 101 8.38 8.52 -5.75
CA SER A 101 6.97 8.81 -6.02
C SER A 101 6.79 10.03 -6.94
N CYS A 102 7.68 11.02 -6.86
CA CYS A 102 7.71 12.16 -7.76
C CYS A 102 7.85 11.81 -9.25
N LYS A 103 8.29 10.59 -9.61
CA LYS A 103 8.31 10.14 -11.01
C LYS A 103 6.90 9.94 -11.59
N VAL A 104 5.92 9.63 -10.73
CA VAL A 104 4.52 9.43 -11.10
C VAL A 104 3.69 10.67 -10.77
N LEU A 105 3.95 11.31 -9.63
CA LEU A 105 3.17 12.46 -9.15
C LEU A 105 3.27 13.69 -10.06
N THR A 106 4.38 13.92 -10.76
CA THR A 106 4.52 15.06 -11.70
C THR A 106 3.51 15.04 -12.86
N GLY A 107 2.91 13.88 -13.14
CA GLY A 107 1.82 13.73 -14.09
C GLY A 107 0.43 14.04 -13.52
N ARG A 108 0.30 14.20 -12.20
CA ARG A 108 -0.96 14.46 -11.47
C ARG A 108 -1.18 15.95 -11.19
N GLY A 109 -1.09 16.77 -12.24
CA GLY A 109 -1.34 18.20 -12.14
C GLY A 109 -0.11 19.09 -11.89
N THR A 110 -0.36 20.39 -11.91
CA THR A 110 0.67 21.45 -11.81
C THR A 110 1.27 21.55 -10.42
N GLU A 111 0.46 21.33 -9.39
CA GLU A 111 0.80 21.43 -7.98
C GLU A 111 1.89 20.40 -7.63
N TRP A 112 1.66 19.14 -7.99
CA TRP A 112 2.64 18.08 -7.77
C TRP A 112 3.92 18.27 -8.58
N ARG A 113 3.83 18.77 -9.82
CA ARG A 113 5.01 19.07 -10.63
C ARG A 113 5.92 20.08 -9.93
N GLN A 114 5.35 21.19 -9.45
CA GLN A 114 6.09 22.22 -8.74
C GLN A 114 6.68 21.75 -7.41
N VAL A 115 5.90 20.99 -6.62
CA VAL A 115 6.38 20.40 -5.36
C VAL A 115 7.56 19.47 -5.61
N CYS A 116 7.46 18.61 -6.63
CA CYS A 116 8.53 17.66 -6.98
C CYS A 116 9.76 18.34 -7.59
N GLU A 117 9.60 19.45 -8.33
CA GLU A 117 10.72 20.28 -8.79
C GLU A 117 11.47 20.90 -7.61
N ARG A 118 10.75 21.48 -6.64
CA ARG A 118 11.36 22.03 -5.42
C ARG A 118 12.00 20.94 -4.56
N ALA A 119 11.39 19.76 -4.49
CA ALA A 119 11.95 18.62 -3.76
C ALA A 119 13.34 18.26 -4.28
N ARG A 120 13.53 18.22 -5.61
CA ARG A 120 14.83 17.89 -6.22
C ARG A 120 15.95 18.90 -5.91
N ALA A 121 15.60 20.10 -5.46
CA ALA A 121 16.56 21.14 -5.09
C ALA A 121 16.98 21.09 -3.61
N VAL A 122 16.37 20.22 -2.79
CA VAL A 122 16.73 20.05 -1.38
C VAL A 122 17.94 19.13 -1.25
N ASP A 123 18.87 19.48 -0.36
CA ASP A 123 19.99 18.62 0.02
C ASP A 123 19.48 17.34 0.72
N ASP A 124 19.65 16.19 0.07
CA ASP A 124 19.15 14.89 0.49
C ASP A 124 19.87 14.29 1.72
N LYS A 125 20.94 14.94 2.17
CA LYS A 125 21.70 14.56 3.38
C LYS A 125 21.39 15.45 4.57
N ASN A 126 20.63 16.53 4.37
CA ASN A 126 20.34 17.51 5.40
C ASN A 126 18.92 17.31 5.93
N ASN A 127 18.80 16.52 7.01
CA ASN A 127 17.52 16.22 7.64
C ASN A 127 16.68 17.48 8.00
N PRO A 128 17.25 18.54 8.61
CA PRO A 128 16.54 19.81 8.80
C PRO A 128 16.02 20.45 7.50
N ALA A 129 16.78 20.41 6.41
CA ALA A 129 16.35 20.97 5.12
C ALA A 129 15.16 20.19 4.53
N ILE A 130 15.20 18.85 4.64
CA ILE A 130 14.13 17.95 4.21
C ILE A 130 12.86 18.16 5.06
N ARG A 131 13.00 18.20 6.39
CA ARG A 131 11.87 18.50 7.28
C ARG A 131 11.24 19.85 6.94
N GLY A 132 12.08 20.88 6.76
CA GLY A 132 11.64 22.20 6.37
C GLY A 132 10.94 22.24 5.02
N PHE A 133 11.30 21.36 4.07
CA PHE A 133 10.55 21.21 2.82
C PHE A 133 9.12 20.72 3.08
N PHE A 134 8.93 19.66 3.87
CA PHE A 134 7.58 19.17 4.17
C PHE A 134 6.75 20.24 4.93
N GLU A 135 7.37 20.93 5.88
CA GLU A 135 6.73 22.02 6.65
C GLU A 135 6.35 23.24 5.80
N ARG A 136 7.03 23.49 4.68
CA ARG A 136 6.73 24.62 3.78
C ARG A 136 5.74 24.26 2.68
N GLU A 137 5.83 23.05 2.13
CA GLU A 137 5.08 22.65 0.94
C GLU A 137 3.73 22.02 1.27
N PHE A 138 3.58 21.47 2.48
CA PHE A 138 2.41 20.69 2.86
C PHE A 138 1.67 21.27 4.08
N SER A 139 0.40 20.89 4.18
CA SER A 139 -0.41 21.00 5.38
C SER A 139 -0.68 19.60 5.93
N ALA A 140 -0.60 19.44 7.26
CA ALA A 140 -0.82 18.15 7.93
C ALA A 140 -2.28 18.02 8.39
N TYR A 141 -2.86 16.85 8.13
CA TYR A 141 -4.23 16.52 8.50
C TYR A 141 -4.29 15.20 9.25
N GLN A 142 -4.78 15.20 10.49
CA GLN A 142 -5.08 13.97 11.21
C GLN A 142 -6.30 13.29 10.57
N ILE A 143 -6.12 12.04 10.15
CA ILE A 143 -7.21 11.22 9.61
C ILE A 143 -8.01 10.66 10.78
N ARG A 144 -9.33 10.80 10.70
CA ARG A 144 -10.29 10.21 11.63
C ARG A 144 -11.30 9.41 10.83
N ASP A 145 -11.74 8.28 11.35
CA ASP A 145 -12.76 7.45 10.69
C ASP A 145 -14.15 8.12 10.67
N ASP A 146 -15.15 7.39 10.17
CA ASP A 146 -16.55 7.80 10.09
C ASP A 146 -17.17 8.10 11.47
N ASP A 147 -16.75 7.37 12.50
CA ASP A 147 -17.06 7.62 13.92
C ASP A 147 -16.22 8.76 14.54
N ARG A 148 -15.38 9.43 13.74
CA ARG A 148 -14.45 10.49 14.13
C ARG A 148 -13.42 10.04 15.18
N ARG A 149 -13.10 8.75 15.22
CA ARG A 149 -12.01 8.21 16.04
C ARG A 149 -10.69 8.37 15.30
N PRO A 150 -9.64 8.86 15.98
CA PRO A 150 -8.31 9.02 15.38
C PRO A 150 -7.51 7.71 15.35
N ASP A 151 -7.92 6.70 16.12
CA ASP A 151 -7.22 5.44 16.27
C ASP A 151 -7.73 4.40 15.28
N GLY A 152 -6.81 3.68 14.66
CA GLY A 152 -7.09 2.51 13.84
C GLY A 152 -5.98 1.47 13.93
N VAL A 153 -5.80 0.68 12.87
CA VAL A 153 -4.93 -0.51 12.91
C VAL A 153 -3.76 -0.38 11.94
N VAL A 154 -2.56 -0.58 12.48
CA VAL A 154 -1.32 -0.71 11.72
C VAL A 154 -0.85 -2.16 11.76
N THR A 155 -0.74 -2.78 10.60
CA THR A 155 -0.17 -4.13 10.42
C THR A 155 1.18 -4.06 9.73
N GLY A 156 1.82 -5.21 9.49
CA GLY A 156 3.07 -5.27 8.75
C GLY A 156 3.07 -6.29 7.63
N TYR A 157 3.80 -5.97 6.57
CA TYR A 157 4.10 -6.87 5.46
C TYR A 157 5.56 -6.78 5.04
N PHE A 158 6.02 -7.77 4.28
CA PHE A 158 7.41 -7.92 3.87
C PHE A 158 7.49 -8.62 2.50
N GLU A 159 8.66 -8.60 1.88
CA GLU A 159 8.97 -9.36 0.67
C GLU A 159 9.57 -10.73 1.06
N PRO A 160 8.82 -11.83 0.94
CA PRO A 160 9.29 -13.17 1.30
C PRO A 160 10.31 -13.70 0.29
N GLU A 161 11.16 -14.60 0.76
CA GLU A 161 12.13 -15.33 -0.06
C GLU A 161 11.86 -16.83 0.01
N ILE A 162 11.75 -17.47 -1.15
CA ILE A 162 11.47 -18.90 -1.31
C ILE A 162 12.48 -19.53 -2.27
N THR A 163 12.77 -20.81 -2.13
CA THR A 163 13.64 -21.52 -3.07
C THR A 163 12.85 -22.01 -4.29
N GLY A 164 13.45 -21.92 -5.47
CA GLY A 164 12.79 -22.32 -6.70
C GLY A 164 13.74 -22.71 -7.84
N SER A 165 13.15 -23.05 -8.98
CA SER A 165 13.83 -23.44 -10.22
C SER A 165 13.05 -22.93 -11.44
N ARG A 166 13.73 -22.60 -12.54
CA ARG A 166 13.06 -22.34 -13.82
C ARG A 166 12.52 -23.62 -14.47
N GLN A 167 13.08 -24.77 -14.08
CA GLN A 167 12.70 -26.08 -14.62
C GLN A 167 11.91 -26.86 -13.57
N TYR A 168 10.86 -27.53 -14.03
CA TYR A 168 10.11 -28.46 -13.19
C TYR A 168 10.95 -29.69 -12.89
N ALA A 169 11.24 -29.94 -11.62
CA ALA A 169 11.81 -31.17 -11.10
C ALA A 169 11.58 -31.21 -9.59
N PRO A 170 11.29 -32.38 -8.97
CA PRO A 170 11.25 -32.49 -7.52
C PRO A 170 12.52 -31.91 -6.88
N PRO A 171 12.40 -31.06 -5.82
CA PRO A 171 11.19 -30.71 -5.09
C PRO A 171 10.40 -29.52 -5.68
N PHE A 172 10.89 -28.84 -6.72
CA PHE A 172 10.27 -27.68 -7.35
C PHE A 172 9.11 -28.07 -8.27
N ILE A 173 7.95 -28.30 -7.66
CA ILE A 173 6.76 -28.81 -8.36
C ILE A 173 5.59 -27.83 -8.40
N TYR A 174 5.62 -26.74 -7.62
CA TYR A 174 4.53 -25.78 -7.56
C TYR A 174 4.79 -24.60 -8.52
N PRO A 175 4.00 -24.42 -9.58
CA PRO A 175 4.23 -23.37 -10.57
C PRO A 175 3.85 -21.98 -10.00
N VAL A 176 4.70 -21.00 -10.28
CA VAL A 176 4.42 -19.58 -10.08
C VAL A 176 3.93 -19.02 -11.40
N TYR A 177 2.63 -18.72 -11.49
CA TYR A 177 2.01 -18.26 -12.72
C TYR A 177 2.13 -16.76 -12.94
N GLY A 178 2.35 -16.40 -14.21
CA GLY A 178 2.14 -15.07 -14.73
C GLY A 178 0.66 -14.78 -14.99
N GLN A 179 0.33 -13.53 -15.31
CA GLN A 179 -1.03 -13.16 -15.71
C GLN A 179 -1.46 -14.01 -16.93
N PRO A 180 -2.60 -14.70 -16.87
CA PRO A 180 -3.12 -15.46 -18.01
C PRO A 180 -3.45 -14.57 -19.20
N GLU A 181 -3.14 -15.03 -20.42
CA GLU A 181 -3.36 -14.23 -21.62
C GLU A 181 -4.82 -14.12 -22.04
N ASP A 182 -5.66 -15.04 -21.57
CA ASP A 182 -7.09 -15.17 -21.84
C ASP A 182 -7.99 -14.53 -20.77
N MET A 183 -7.40 -13.93 -19.73
CA MET A 183 -8.16 -13.23 -18.70
C MET A 183 -8.81 -11.97 -19.26
N LEU A 184 -10.13 -11.87 -19.08
CA LEU A 184 -10.93 -10.75 -19.53
C LEU A 184 -11.35 -9.86 -18.35
N PHE A 185 -11.59 -8.58 -18.63
CA PHE A 185 -11.89 -7.56 -17.64
C PHE A 185 -13.21 -6.86 -17.95
N ALA A 186 -14.08 -6.71 -16.96
CA ALA A 186 -15.20 -5.77 -17.02
C ALA A 186 -15.03 -4.68 -15.96
N ASP A 187 -15.42 -3.44 -16.28
CA ASP A 187 -15.50 -2.37 -15.28
C ASP A 187 -16.80 -2.54 -14.47
N ALA A 188 -16.66 -2.81 -13.17
CA ALA A 188 -17.78 -3.08 -12.28
C ALA A 188 -18.81 -1.92 -12.25
N ARG A 189 -18.37 -0.68 -12.50
CA ARG A 189 -19.23 0.53 -12.53
C ARG A 189 -20.12 0.58 -13.76
N LYS A 190 -19.69 -0.07 -14.84
CA LYS A 190 -20.42 -0.14 -16.12
C LYS A 190 -21.35 -1.36 -16.18
N LEU A 191 -21.34 -2.21 -15.16
CA LEU A 191 -22.27 -3.33 -15.07
C LEU A 191 -23.60 -2.87 -14.48
N PRO A 192 -24.73 -3.20 -15.11
CA PRO A 192 -26.03 -2.79 -14.59
C PRO A 192 -26.27 -3.38 -13.21
N ALA A 193 -27.04 -2.67 -12.37
CA ALA A 193 -27.43 -3.16 -11.06
C ALA A 193 -28.32 -4.42 -11.19
N GLY A 194 -28.26 -5.30 -10.19
CA GLY A 194 -29.06 -6.53 -10.14
C GLY A 194 -28.30 -7.81 -10.46
N SER A 195 -29.05 -8.91 -10.53
CA SER A 195 -28.55 -10.28 -10.62
C SER A 195 -28.95 -11.01 -11.90
N GLY A 196 -29.38 -10.28 -12.93
CA GLY A 196 -29.84 -10.84 -14.19
C GLY A 196 -28.71 -11.24 -15.14
N THR A 197 -29.07 -11.93 -16.21
CA THR A 197 -28.15 -12.22 -17.32
C THR A 197 -28.18 -11.10 -18.34
N VAL A 198 -27.00 -10.63 -18.75
CA VAL A 198 -26.84 -9.59 -19.76
C VAL A 198 -26.03 -10.08 -20.96
N ALA A 199 -26.29 -9.53 -22.13
CA ALA A 199 -25.47 -9.75 -23.31
C ALA A 199 -24.23 -8.86 -23.27
N ALA A 200 -23.06 -9.42 -23.57
CA ALA A 200 -21.81 -8.68 -23.61
C ALA A 200 -20.97 -9.06 -24.83
N ARG A 201 -20.13 -8.13 -25.27
CA ARG A 201 -19.10 -8.34 -26.30
C ARG A 201 -17.71 -8.24 -25.69
N VAL A 202 -16.75 -8.91 -26.32
CA VAL A 202 -15.34 -8.83 -25.95
C VAL A 202 -14.62 -7.98 -27.00
N VAL A 203 -13.96 -6.91 -26.54
CA VAL A 203 -13.15 -6.01 -27.36
C VAL A 203 -11.73 -6.01 -26.79
N GLY A 204 -10.81 -6.68 -27.47
CA GLY A 204 -9.49 -6.98 -26.90
C GLY A 204 -9.64 -7.87 -25.66
N ARG A 205 -9.21 -7.39 -24.49
CA ARG A 205 -9.44 -8.05 -23.19
C ARG A 205 -10.60 -7.46 -22.39
N ASN A 206 -11.30 -6.46 -22.92
CA ASN A 206 -12.37 -5.78 -22.20
C ASN A 206 -13.75 -6.36 -22.56
N VAL A 207 -14.57 -6.58 -21.54
CA VAL A 207 -15.96 -7.01 -21.66
C VAL A 207 -16.86 -5.79 -21.58
N VAL A 208 -17.67 -5.60 -22.60
CA VAL A 208 -18.60 -4.47 -22.74
C VAL A 208 -20.03 -4.99 -22.79
N VAL A 209 -20.82 -4.68 -21.76
CA VAL A 209 -22.25 -5.00 -21.71
C VAL A 209 -22.98 -4.23 -22.81
N GLN A 210 -23.90 -4.89 -23.49
CA GLN A 210 -24.70 -4.32 -24.56
C GLN A 210 -26.07 -3.93 -23.98
N SER A 211 -26.45 -2.66 -24.13
CA SER A 211 -27.77 -2.16 -23.76
C SER A 211 -28.79 -2.45 -24.87
N GLY A 212 -30.04 -2.74 -24.50
CA GLY A 212 -31.13 -2.95 -25.45
C GLY A 212 -31.18 -4.31 -26.16
N LEU A 213 -30.24 -5.22 -25.88
CA LEU A 213 -30.31 -6.61 -26.33
C LEU A 213 -31.02 -7.47 -25.30
N SER A 214 -31.93 -8.33 -25.76
CA SER A 214 -32.65 -9.27 -24.91
C SER A 214 -31.92 -10.62 -24.82
N THR A 215 -32.34 -11.48 -23.91
CA THR A 215 -31.84 -12.87 -23.85
C THR A 215 -32.12 -13.67 -25.12
N ARG A 216 -33.02 -13.21 -26.01
CA ARG A 216 -33.30 -13.84 -27.32
C ARG A 216 -32.20 -13.59 -28.34
N ASP A 217 -31.40 -12.55 -28.16
CA ASP A 217 -30.26 -12.21 -29.01
C ASP A 217 -28.98 -12.95 -28.57
N MET A 218 -29.04 -13.66 -27.43
CA MET A 218 -27.95 -14.50 -26.92
C MET A 218 -27.73 -15.70 -27.84
N GLY A 219 -26.70 -15.61 -28.67
CA GLY A 219 -26.37 -16.66 -29.62
C GLY A 219 -25.81 -16.13 -30.93
N ALA A 220 -26.03 -14.84 -31.23
CA ALA A 220 -25.41 -14.17 -32.36
C ALA A 220 -23.88 -14.20 -32.24
N PRO A 221 -23.15 -14.25 -33.37
CA PRO A 221 -21.68 -14.27 -33.35
C PRO A 221 -21.08 -13.11 -32.53
N GLY A 222 -20.16 -13.46 -31.63
CA GLY A 222 -19.45 -12.51 -30.77
C GLY A 222 -20.26 -11.92 -29.62
N LEU A 223 -21.47 -12.43 -29.33
CA LEU A 223 -22.20 -12.12 -28.10
C LEU A 223 -22.05 -13.26 -27.09
N TYR A 224 -21.83 -12.87 -25.84
CA TYR A 224 -21.71 -13.78 -24.71
C TYR A 224 -22.73 -13.43 -23.64
N ALA A 225 -23.25 -14.46 -22.97
CA ALA A 225 -24.10 -14.30 -21.81
C ALA A 225 -23.25 -14.12 -20.55
N LEU A 226 -23.46 -13.02 -19.83
CA LEU A 226 -22.84 -12.76 -18.52
C LEU A 226 -23.92 -12.78 -17.44
N ASP A 227 -23.81 -13.72 -16.52
CA ASP A 227 -24.68 -13.80 -15.34
C ASP A 227 -24.12 -12.89 -14.23
N LEU A 228 -24.82 -11.81 -13.92
CA LEU A 228 -24.37 -10.83 -12.93
C LEU A 228 -24.50 -11.32 -11.49
N SER A 229 -25.27 -12.38 -11.22
CA SER A 229 -25.38 -12.98 -9.89
C SER A 229 -24.07 -13.66 -9.43
N ALA A 230 -23.27 -14.11 -10.39
CA ALA A 230 -21.98 -14.76 -10.14
C ALA A 230 -20.80 -13.76 -10.06
N VAL A 231 -21.05 -12.46 -10.28
CA VAL A 231 -20.01 -11.43 -10.36
C VAL A 231 -19.77 -10.77 -9.00
N THR A 232 -18.55 -10.91 -8.49
CA THR A 232 -18.08 -10.14 -7.34
C THR A 232 -17.77 -8.69 -7.76
N ARG A 233 -18.41 -7.71 -7.13
CA ARG A 233 -18.23 -6.27 -7.42
C ARG A 233 -17.39 -5.51 -6.39
N ASP A 234 -17.06 -6.14 -5.27
CA ASP A 234 -16.41 -5.52 -4.09
C ASP A 234 -14.86 -5.48 -4.18
N THR A 235 -14.30 -5.36 -5.39
CA THR A 235 -12.84 -5.24 -5.57
C THR A 235 -12.39 -3.77 -5.47
N LEU A 236 -11.28 -3.49 -4.78
CA LEU A 236 -10.71 -2.12 -4.66
C LEU A 236 -10.44 -1.48 -6.02
N ASP A 237 -10.10 -2.30 -7.01
CA ASP A 237 -9.75 -1.86 -8.36
C ASP A 237 -10.96 -1.82 -9.32
N ARG A 238 -12.16 -2.17 -8.83
CA ARG A 238 -13.42 -2.24 -9.59
C ARG A 238 -13.36 -3.03 -10.89
N LYS A 239 -12.42 -3.95 -11.00
CA LYS A 239 -12.31 -4.84 -12.16
C LYS A 239 -12.95 -6.17 -11.83
N VAL A 240 -13.81 -6.65 -12.71
CA VAL A 240 -14.34 -8.01 -12.70
C VAL A 240 -13.47 -8.85 -13.62
N ARG A 241 -12.97 -9.99 -13.14
CA ARG A 241 -12.16 -10.91 -13.94
C ARG A 241 -13.03 -12.06 -14.45
N LEU A 242 -13.01 -12.23 -15.77
CA LEU A 242 -13.88 -13.14 -16.49
C LEU A 242 -13.08 -14.04 -17.43
N ARG A 243 -13.71 -15.15 -17.82
CA ARG A 243 -13.23 -16.09 -18.83
C ARG A 243 -14.38 -16.49 -19.76
N ILE A 244 -14.05 -16.88 -20.98
CA ILE A 244 -15.01 -17.42 -21.94
C ILE A 244 -15.14 -18.93 -21.73
N GLU A 245 -16.37 -19.43 -21.70
CA GLU A 245 -16.68 -20.85 -21.81
C GLU A 245 -17.89 -21.05 -22.72
N GLY A 246 -17.64 -21.55 -23.92
CA GLY A 246 -18.65 -21.63 -24.98
C GLY A 246 -19.20 -20.24 -25.32
N LYS A 247 -20.51 -20.04 -25.12
CA LYS A 247 -21.21 -18.74 -25.34
C LYS A 247 -21.44 -17.94 -24.05
N ARG A 248 -20.72 -18.26 -22.97
CA ARG A 248 -20.87 -17.62 -21.66
C ARG A 248 -19.60 -16.94 -21.22
N LEU A 249 -19.75 -15.84 -20.50
CA LEU A 249 -18.72 -15.22 -19.67
C LEU A 249 -18.95 -15.66 -18.24
N LEU A 250 -17.92 -16.26 -17.64
CA LEU A 250 -17.94 -16.75 -16.27
C LEU A 250 -16.86 -16.03 -15.45
N PRO A 251 -17.01 -15.95 -14.12
CA PRO A 251 -15.91 -15.55 -13.25
C PRO A 251 -14.64 -16.37 -13.54
N TYR A 252 -13.49 -15.72 -13.39
CA TYR A 252 -12.22 -16.41 -13.58
C TYR A 252 -12.04 -17.54 -12.55
N TYR A 253 -11.19 -18.51 -12.90
CA TYR A 253 -11.00 -19.73 -12.12
C TYR A 253 -10.66 -19.47 -10.65
N THR A 254 -11.19 -20.31 -9.76
CA THR A 254 -10.78 -20.33 -8.34
C THR A 254 -9.37 -20.90 -8.18
N ARG A 255 -8.73 -20.70 -7.02
CA ARG A 255 -7.48 -21.38 -6.66
C ARG A 255 -7.53 -22.88 -6.88
N GLU A 256 -8.58 -23.54 -6.36
CA GLU A 256 -8.74 -24.99 -6.47
C GLU A 256 -8.81 -25.42 -7.94
N GLU A 257 -9.54 -24.67 -8.78
CA GLU A 257 -9.57 -24.94 -10.22
C GLU A 257 -8.23 -24.71 -10.90
N ILE A 258 -7.51 -23.64 -10.55
CA ILE A 258 -6.16 -23.37 -11.07
C ILE A 258 -5.19 -24.50 -10.69
N GLU A 259 -5.28 -24.99 -9.45
CA GLU A 259 -4.41 -26.06 -8.96
C GLU A 259 -4.78 -27.44 -9.54
N THR A 260 -6.06 -27.69 -9.81
CA THR A 260 -6.55 -29.01 -10.25
C THR A 260 -6.72 -29.15 -11.77
N LYS A 261 -6.88 -28.03 -12.49
CA LYS A 261 -7.04 -27.97 -13.95
C LYS A 261 -5.86 -27.26 -14.64
N GLY A 262 -4.99 -26.62 -13.87
CA GLY A 262 -3.97 -25.70 -14.36
C GLY A 262 -4.55 -24.30 -14.58
N ALA A 263 -3.69 -23.29 -14.72
CA ALA A 263 -4.08 -21.99 -15.27
C ALA A 263 -3.85 -22.02 -16.80
N PRO A 264 -4.90 -22.22 -17.63
CA PRO A 264 -4.73 -22.21 -19.08
C PRO A 264 -4.18 -20.86 -19.52
N ASN A 265 -3.33 -20.84 -20.54
CA ASN A 265 -2.76 -19.62 -21.13
C ASN A 265 -1.97 -18.73 -20.15
N ALA A 266 -1.60 -19.26 -18.98
CA ALA A 266 -0.71 -18.59 -18.03
C ALA A 266 0.72 -19.08 -18.21
N ARG A 267 1.65 -18.15 -18.42
CA ARG A 267 3.09 -18.46 -18.43
C ARG A 267 3.54 -18.90 -17.03
N VAL A 268 4.32 -19.97 -16.95
CA VAL A 268 5.02 -20.32 -15.71
C VAL A 268 6.32 -19.50 -15.62
N LEU A 269 6.49 -18.76 -14.53
CA LEU A 269 7.68 -17.92 -14.29
C LEU A 269 8.81 -18.73 -13.63
N ALA A 270 8.44 -19.57 -12.67
CA ALA A 270 9.32 -20.48 -11.95
C ALA A 270 8.50 -21.59 -11.27
N PHE A 271 9.18 -22.57 -10.69
CA PHE A 271 8.63 -23.60 -9.83
C PHE A 271 9.25 -23.47 -8.44
N VAL A 272 8.45 -23.68 -7.40
CA VAL A 272 8.87 -23.56 -6.00
C VAL A 272 8.59 -24.87 -5.26
N ASN A 273 9.24 -25.04 -4.12
CA ASN A 273 9.20 -26.31 -3.36
C ASN A 273 8.11 -26.37 -2.28
N SER A 274 7.39 -25.27 -2.04
CA SER A 274 6.40 -25.18 -0.95
C SER A 274 5.15 -24.42 -1.41
N ALA A 275 4.01 -25.12 -1.46
CA ALA A 275 2.70 -24.52 -1.71
C ALA A 275 2.33 -23.48 -0.65
N THR A 276 2.64 -23.76 0.62
CA THR A 276 2.39 -22.84 1.73
C THR A 276 3.17 -21.54 1.60
N ALA A 277 4.47 -21.64 1.26
CA ALA A 277 5.29 -20.44 1.08
C ALA A 277 4.89 -19.65 -0.16
N LEU A 278 4.47 -20.33 -1.24
CA LEU A 278 3.86 -19.70 -2.41
C LEU A 278 2.57 -18.95 -2.05
N TYR A 279 1.73 -19.55 -1.21
CA TYR A 279 0.50 -18.91 -0.76
C TYR A 279 0.76 -17.68 0.11
N GLU A 280 1.73 -17.73 1.03
CA GLU A 280 2.18 -16.56 1.77
C GLU A 280 2.69 -15.47 0.83
N MET A 281 3.52 -15.82 -0.17
CA MET A 281 3.98 -14.90 -1.19
C MET A 281 2.84 -14.26 -1.98
N GLN A 282 1.77 -15.00 -2.27
CA GLN A 282 0.55 -14.46 -2.89
C GLN A 282 -0.20 -13.49 -1.98
N ILE A 283 -0.29 -13.78 -0.68
CA ILE A 283 -0.87 -12.86 0.30
C ILE A 283 -0.03 -11.57 0.39
N GLN A 284 1.30 -11.67 0.34
CA GLN A 284 2.19 -10.50 0.35
C GLN A 284 2.16 -9.72 -0.97
N GLY A 285 1.80 -10.36 -2.08
CA GLY A 285 1.71 -9.73 -3.41
C GLY A 285 3.05 -9.57 -4.14
N SER A 286 4.16 -9.93 -3.51
CA SER A 286 5.50 -9.92 -4.11
C SER A 286 6.40 -10.96 -3.44
N GLY A 287 7.55 -11.26 -4.04
CA GLY A 287 8.53 -12.14 -3.43
C GLY A 287 9.78 -12.36 -4.26
N ARG A 288 10.72 -13.10 -3.66
CA ARG A 288 12.02 -13.45 -4.22
C ARG A 288 12.13 -14.96 -4.33
N ILE A 289 12.48 -15.45 -5.51
CA ILE A 289 12.70 -16.87 -5.77
C ILE A 289 14.19 -17.10 -5.96
N ARG A 290 14.83 -17.69 -4.96
CA ARG A 290 16.26 -18.02 -4.97
C ARG A 290 16.48 -19.32 -5.74
N LEU A 291 17.24 -19.25 -6.82
CA LEU A 291 17.63 -20.38 -7.65
C LEU A 291 18.85 -21.11 -7.05
N PRO A 292 19.09 -22.39 -7.43
CA PRO A 292 20.19 -23.17 -6.88
C PRO A 292 21.59 -22.61 -7.24
N ASN A 293 21.69 -21.87 -8.34
CA ASN A 293 22.93 -21.20 -8.77
C ASN A 293 23.20 -19.88 -8.03
N GLY A 294 22.33 -19.46 -7.11
CA GLY A 294 22.43 -18.22 -6.36
C GLY A 294 21.67 -17.04 -6.96
N ASP A 295 21.19 -17.15 -8.20
CA ASP A 295 20.39 -16.10 -8.84
C ASP A 295 19.05 -15.92 -8.12
N VAL A 296 18.50 -14.70 -8.20
CA VAL A 296 17.20 -14.38 -7.61
C VAL A 296 16.25 -13.87 -8.68
N ILE A 297 15.14 -14.58 -8.88
CA ILE A 297 14.01 -14.08 -9.66
C ILE A 297 13.12 -13.28 -8.72
N ARG A 298 13.00 -11.97 -8.95
CA ARG A 298 12.03 -11.15 -8.23
C ARG A 298 10.70 -11.18 -8.93
N VAL A 299 9.63 -11.39 -8.18
CA VAL A 299 8.26 -11.38 -8.70
C VAL A 299 7.44 -10.31 -8.01
N ALA A 300 6.71 -9.53 -8.79
CA ALA A 300 5.77 -8.52 -8.32
C ALA A 300 4.35 -8.88 -8.76
N TYR A 301 3.35 -8.35 -8.06
CA TYR A 301 1.95 -8.47 -8.42
C TYR A 301 1.73 -8.10 -9.89
N ALA A 302 1.07 -8.97 -10.64
CA ALA A 302 0.61 -8.68 -11.99
C ALA A 302 -0.91 -8.56 -12.04
N GLU A 303 -1.63 -9.52 -11.44
CA GLU A 303 -3.09 -9.56 -11.44
C GLU A 303 -3.61 -10.56 -10.39
N GLN A 304 -4.92 -10.55 -10.12
CA GLN A 304 -5.63 -11.55 -9.31
C GLN A 304 -6.81 -12.15 -10.07
N ASN A 305 -7.30 -13.31 -9.64
CA ASN A 305 -8.46 -13.97 -10.26
C ASN A 305 -9.83 -13.33 -9.94
N GLY A 306 -9.87 -12.30 -9.07
CA GLY A 306 -11.12 -11.60 -8.71
C GLY A 306 -12.05 -12.37 -7.76
N GLN A 307 -11.61 -13.52 -7.26
CA GLN A 307 -12.34 -14.28 -6.25
C GLN A 307 -12.13 -13.65 -4.86
N PRO A 308 -13.10 -13.77 -3.94
CA PRO A 308 -12.97 -13.17 -2.61
C PRO A 308 -11.84 -13.84 -1.81
N PHE A 309 -11.09 -13.04 -1.05
CA PHE A 309 -10.07 -13.55 -0.15
C PHE A 309 -10.73 -14.19 1.08
N ARG A 310 -10.63 -15.52 1.21
CA ARG A 310 -11.25 -16.31 2.30
C ARG A 310 -10.25 -17.31 2.88
N PRO A 311 -9.27 -16.83 3.65
CA PRO A 311 -8.24 -17.68 4.21
C PRO A 311 -8.78 -18.56 5.34
N THR A 312 -8.21 -19.77 5.49
CA THR A 312 -8.53 -20.64 6.63
C THR A 312 -7.80 -20.16 7.88
N LEU A 313 -8.51 -19.55 8.82
CA LEU A 313 -7.94 -19.08 10.08
C LEU A 313 -7.58 -20.24 11.02
N ALA A 314 -6.45 -20.13 11.72
CA ALA A 314 -6.05 -21.07 12.75
C ALA A 314 -6.99 -20.99 13.96
N ARG A 315 -7.18 -22.12 14.66
CA ARG A 315 -7.98 -22.22 15.87
C ARG A 315 -7.11 -22.52 17.09
N SER A 316 -7.51 -22.01 18.26
CA SER A 316 -6.93 -22.34 19.55
C SER A 316 -7.35 -23.75 19.99
N SER A 317 -6.76 -24.26 21.09
CA SER A 317 -7.19 -25.49 21.75
C SER A 317 -8.65 -25.44 22.23
N SER A 318 -9.17 -24.25 22.52
CA SER A 318 -10.57 -24.00 22.88
C SER A 318 -11.52 -23.84 21.68
N GLY A 319 -11.02 -23.96 20.44
CA GLY A 319 -11.82 -23.88 19.22
C GLY A 319 -12.15 -22.47 18.72
N LYS A 320 -11.76 -21.41 19.45
CA LYS A 320 -11.86 -20.00 19.00
C LYS A 320 -10.83 -19.74 17.89
N ALA A 321 -11.12 -18.86 16.93
CA ALA A 321 -10.12 -18.42 15.98
C ALA A 321 -8.99 -17.67 16.72
N ARG A 322 -7.72 -17.97 16.39
CA ARG A 322 -6.54 -17.30 16.98
C ARG A 322 -6.39 -15.84 16.54
N SER A 323 -7.19 -15.38 15.59
CA SER A 323 -7.22 -13.98 15.18
C SER A 323 -8.66 -13.59 14.92
N PRO A 324 -9.27 -12.69 15.72
CA PRO A 324 -10.60 -12.20 15.40
C PRO A 324 -10.50 -11.35 14.13
N VAL A 325 -11.19 -11.85 13.09
CA VAL A 325 -11.32 -11.20 11.80
C VAL A 325 -12.81 -11.05 11.54
N LYS A 326 -13.23 -9.83 11.26
CA LYS A 326 -14.57 -9.57 10.76
C LYS A 326 -14.54 -9.62 9.24
N VAL A 327 -15.35 -10.50 8.66
CA VAL A 327 -15.51 -10.56 7.21
C VAL A 327 -16.73 -9.71 6.84
N ARG A 328 -16.53 -8.61 6.12
CA ARG A 328 -17.61 -7.84 5.49
C ARG A 328 -17.45 -7.94 3.98
N GLY A 329 -18.37 -8.66 3.32
CA GLY A 329 -18.29 -8.90 1.88
C GLY A 329 -17.06 -9.75 1.51
N GLY A 330 -16.21 -9.22 0.62
CA GLY A 330 -14.94 -9.86 0.23
C GLY A 330 -13.72 -9.42 1.06
N ALA A 331 -13.91 -8.50 2.02
CA ALA A 331 -12.83 -7.91 2.81
C ALA A 331 -12.71 -8.51 4.21
N ILE A 332 -11.47 -8.57 4.69
CA ILE A 332 -11.08 -8.97 6.05
C ILE A 332 -10.74 -7.70 6.84
N GLU A 333 -11.59 -7.37 7.80
CA GLU A 333 -11.37 -6.32 8.79
C GLU A 333 -10.75 -6.95 10.03
N LEU A 334 -9.55 -6.50 10.40
CA LEU A 334 -8.84 -7.02 11.57
C LEU A 334 -9.37 -6.33 12.82
N GLU A 335 -9.86 -7.13 13.77
CA GLU A 335 -10.20 -6.63 15.10
C GLU A 335 -8.94 -6.72 15.98
N LEU A 336 -8.70 -5.66 16.74
CA LEU A 336 -7.72 -5.66 17.82
C LEU A 336 -8.35 -6.49 18.96
N ASP A 337 -7.75 -7.63 19.29
CA ASP A 337 -8.04 -8.32 20.55
C ASP A 337 -6.99 -7.81 21.54
N ASP A 338 -7.42 -7.29 22.69
CA ASP A 338 -6.51 -6.87 23.76
C ASP A 338 -6.11 -8.10 24.64
N GLY A 339 -6.40 -9.32 24.18
CA GLY A 339 -6.15 -10.57 24.88
C GLY A 339 -4.72 -11.09 24.74
N ASP A 340 -4.14 -11.46 25.88
CA ASP A 340 -2.85 -12.11 26.04
C ASP A 340 -2.85 -13.53 25.44
N ASP A 341 -2.87 -13.64 24.11
CA ASP A 341 -2.36 -14.86 23.50
C ASP A 341 -0.83 -14.78 23.61
N GLU A 342 -0.25 -15.43 24.63
CA GLU A 342 1.17 -15.77 24.66
C GLU A 342 1.45 -16.66 23.44
N GLU A 343 1.69 -16.00 22.31
CA GLU A 343 1.80 -16.62 21.00
C GLU A 343 3.18 -17.28 20.87
N ASP A 344 3.24 -18.60 21.02
CA ASP A 344 4.48 -19.36 20.76
C ASP A 344 4.93 -19.11 19.30
N ASP A 345 6.00 -18.33 19.13
CA ASP A 345 6.67 -18.05 17.84
C ASP A 345 7.27 -19.29 17.19
N ASN A 346 7.31 -20.41 17.91
CA ASN A 346 7.78 -21.68 17.41
C ASN A 346 6.66 -22.63 16.96
N ASP A 347 5.38 -22.22 17.01
CA ASP A 347 4.28 -23.05 16.50
C ASP A 347 4.33 -23.17 14.97
N THR A 348 5.03 -24.20 14.49
CA THR A 348 5.15 -24.49 13.07
C THR A 348 3.85 -25.02 12.44
N SER A 349 2.79 -25.28 13.22
CA SER A 349 1.50 -25.77 12.70
C SER A 349 0.64 -24.68 12.05
N VAL A 350 1.04 -23.40 12.18
CA VAL A 350 0.31 -22.24 11.65
C VAL A 350 1.17 -21.38 10.73
N ILE A 351 0.53 -20.46 9.99
CA ILE A 351 1.21 -19.43 9.18
C ILE A 351 0.76 -18.06 9.69
N ARG A 352 1.67 -17.30 10.32
CA ARG A 352 1.41 -15.91 10.69
C ARG A 352 1.72 -14.99 9.53
N THR A 353 0.81 -14.07 9.22
CA THR A 353 1.01 -13.07 8.16
C THR A 353 0.03 -11.90 8.33
N ARG A 354 0.50 -10.66 8.07
CA ARG A 354 -0.34 -9.44 8.03
C ARG A 354 -1.32 -9.29 9.20
N GLY A 355 -0.90 -9.63 10.41
CA GLY A 355 -1.71 -9.51 11.63
C GLY A 355 -2.77 -10.60 11.85
N PHE A 356 -2.73 -11.70 11.11
CA PHE A 356 -3.59 -12.88 11.32
C PHE A 356 -2.83 -14.21 11.22
N THR A 357 -3.41 -15.25 11.83
CA THR A 357 -2.84 -16.59 11.90
C THR A 357 -3.68 -17.59 11.09
N LEU A 358 -3.06 -18.25 10.11
CA LEU A 358 -3.70 -19.21 9.21
C LEU A 358 -3.42 -20.65 9.64
N ALA A 359 -4.41 -21.52 9.43
CA ALA A 359 -4.23 -22.95 9.53
C ALA A 359 -3.36 -23.43 8.36
N ARG A 360 -2.33 -24.24 8.63
CA ARG A 360 -1.62 -24.94 7.55
C ARG A 360 -2.55 -25.98 6.90
N PRO A 361 -2.49 -26.15 5.57
CA PRO A 361 -3.21 -27.23 4.90
C PRO A 361 -2.80 -28.58 5.49
N VAL A 362 -3.79 -29.38 5.89
CA VAL A 362 -3.57 -30.70 6.51
C VAL A 362 -3.05 -31.71 5.48
N ASN A 363 -3.49 -31.57 4.22
CA ASN A 363 -3.04 -32.35 3.07
C ASN A 363 -2.61 -31.38 1.96
N SER A 364 -1.43 -31.59 1.37
CA SER A 364 -0.99 -30.92 0.14
C SER A 364 -0.69 -31.98 -0.89
N GLY A 365 -1.38 -31.97 -2.02
CA GLY A 365 -1.16 -32.92 -3.10
C GLY A 365 -0.61 -32.30 -4.37
N ALA A 366 -0.48 -33.14 -5.39
CA ALA A 366 -0.04 -32.70 -6.70
C ALA A 366 -1.02 -31.67 -7.28
N VAL A 367 -0.45 -30.70 -8.00
CA VAL A 367 -1.16 -29.71 -8.82
C VAL A 367 -0.93 -30.00 -10.29
N VAL A 368 -1.83 -29.54 -11.16
CA VAL A 368 -1.60 -29.61 -12.61
C VAL A 368 -0.45 -28.68 -12.99
N VAL A 369 0.47 -29.22 -13.79
CA VAL A 369 1.59 -28.48 -14.34
C VAL A 369 1.41 -28.40 -15.85
N PRO A 370 1.39 -27.19 -16.46
CA PRO A 370 1.22 -27.05 -17.89
C PRO A 370 2.27 -27.84 -18.67
N GLY A 371 1.82 -28.55 -19.72
CA GLY A 371 2.67 -29.37 -20.57
C GLY A 371 3.09 -30.72 -19.96
N ARG A 372 2.55 -31.11 -18.79
CA ARG A 372 2.85 -32.39 -18.14
C ARG A 372 1.55 -33.16 -17.87
N ARG A 373 1.56 -34.48 -18.14
CA ARG A 373 0.50 -35.37 -17.66
C ARG A 373 0.74 -35.66 -16.17
N ALA A 374 -0.30 -35.57 -15.36
CA ALA A 374 -0.24 -35.98 -13.96
C ALA A 374 0.00 -37.49 -13.87
N THR A 375 0.91 -37.91 -12.99
CA THR A 375 1.23 -39.33 -12.75
C THR A 375 0.25 -40.01 -11.77
N GLY A 376 -0.73 -39.26 -11.25
CA GLY A 376 -1.75 -39.71 -10.31
C GLY A 376 -2.87 -38.68 -10.14
N PRO A 377 -3.81 -38.90 -9.19
CA PRO A 377 -4.91 -37.97 -8.94
C PRO A 377 -4.40 -36.58 -8.52
N VAL A 378 -4.91 -35.54 -9.18
CA VAL A 378 -4.63 -34.15 -8.81
C VAL A 378 -5.65 -33.71 -7.76
N ILE A 379 -5.18 -33.46 -6.54
CA ILE A 379 -6.03 -33.09 -5.39
C ILE A 379 -5.84 -31.64 -4.95
N GLY A 380 -4.87 -30.92 -5.53
CA GLY A 380 -4.56 -29.54 -5.16
C GLY A 380 -3.79 -29.43 -3.84
N THR A 381 -3.51 -28.20 -3.42
CA THR A 381 -2.68 -27.92 -2.22
C THR A 381 -3.47 -28.02 -0.91
N GLY A 382 -4.78 -28.23 -0.98
CA GLY A 382 -5.68 -28.25 0.19
C GLY A 382 -6.02 -26.87 0.76
N ILE A 383 -5.48 -25.79 0.18
CA ILE A 383 -5.83 -24.40 0.54
C ILE A 383 -7.24 -24.09 0.04
N LYS A 384 -8.12 -23.66 0.96
CA LYS A 384 -9.55 -23.41 0.67
C LYS A 384 -9.88 -21.96 0.28
N ASP A 385 -8.89 -21.07 0.32
CA ASP A 385 -9.03 -19.70 -0.17
C ASP A 385 -9.18 -19.67 -1.70
N PRO A 386 -10.32 -19.24 -2.26
CA PRO A 386 -10.52 -19.23 -3.71
C PRO A 386 -9.71 -18.11 -4.40
N SER A 387 -9.21 -17.11 -3.66
CA SER A 387 -8.35 -16.06 -4.19
C SER A 387 -7.02 -16.60 -4.70
N TYR A 388 -6.56 -16.10 -5.84
CA TYR A 388 -5.29 -16.46 -6.45
C TYR A 388 -4.61 -15.22 -7.05
N VAL A 389 -3.31 -15.06 -6.76
CA VAL A 389 -2.48 -13.95 -7.27
C VAL A 389 -1.52 -14.47 -8.34
N PHE A 390 -1.49 -13.75 -9.45
CA PHE A 390 -0.57 -13.92 -10.56
C PHE A 390 0.54 -12.86 -10.51
N PHE A 391 1.72 -13.24 -10.98
CA PHE A 391 2.92 -12.43 -10.86
C PHE A 391 3.47 -11.97 -12.20
N LYS A 392 4.46 -11.08 -12.16
CA LYS A 392 5.36 -10.77 -13.27
C LYS A 392 6.78 -10.71 -12.75
N GLU A 393 7.76 -11.10 -13.57
CA GLU A 393 9.16 -10.89 -13.23
C GLU A 393 9.43 -9.37 -13.14
N SER A 394 10.07 -8.93 -12.05
CA SER A 394 10.49 -7.55 -11.87
C SER A 394 11.96 -7.41 -12.25
N PRO A 395 12.32 -6.51 -13.18
CA PRO A 395 13.72 -6.26 -13.54
C PRO A 395 14.46 -5.44 -12.48
N SER A 396 13.79 -5.01 -11.39
CA SER A 396 14.40 -4.20 -10.33
C SER A 396 15.54 -4.95 -9.66
N THR A 397 16.78 -4.54 -9.94
CA THR A 397 17.99 -5.10 -9.32
C THR A 397 18.30 -4.48 -7.95
N GLY A 398 17.70 -3.32 -7.62
CA GLY A 398 17.86 -2.61 -6.34
C GLY A 398 16.52 -2.11 -5.76
N GLY A 399 16.48 -1.88 -4.44
CA GLY A 399 15.28 -1.47 -3.70
C GLY A 399 14.34 -2.64 -3.35
N GLY A 400 13.18 -2.33 -2.77
CA GLY A 400 12.10 -3.29 -2.51
C GLY A 400 11.24 -3.58 -3.76
N PRO A 401 10.17 -4.39 -3.63
CA PRO A 401 9.28 -4.72 -4.74
C PRO A 401 8.54 -3.48 -5.23
N VAL A 402 8.03 -3.51 -6.46
CA VAL A 402 7.23 -2.40 -7.01
C VAL A 402 5.81 -2.47 -6.44
N GLY A 403 5.40 -1.44 -5.70
CA GLY A 403 4.06 -1.35 -5.11
C GLY A 403 2.99 -0.96 -6.13
N ALA A 404 1.73 -0.91 -5.69
CA ALA A 404 0.58 -0.52 -6.54
C ALA A 404 0.71 0.87 -7.17
N PHE A 405 1.49 1.78 -6.57
CA PHE A 405 1.78 3.10 -7.15
C PHE A 405 2.76 3.07 -8.33
N GLY A 406 3.35 1.91 -8.65
CA GLY A 406 4.27 1.74 -9.77
C GLY A 406 5.71 2.14 -9.47
N VAL A 407 6.06 2.33 -8.20
CA VAL A 407 7.42 2.67 -7.74
C VAL A 407 7.95 1.61 -6.76
N PRO A 408 9.27 1.39 -6.69
CA PRO A 408 9.87 0.50 -5.70
C PRO A 408 9.58 0.95 -4.27
N LEU A 409 9.20 0.00 -3.41
CA LEU A 409 8.99 0.22 -1.99
C LEU A 409 10.32 0.36 -1.25
N SER A 410 10.30 1.19 -0.21
CA SER A 410 11.42 1.45 0.69
C SER A 410 11.09 0.86 2.06
N ALA A 411 11.93 -0.05 2.54
CA ALA A 411 11.76 -0.67 3.85
C ALA A 411 11.67 0.41 4.94
N GLY A 412 10.64 0.32 5.78
CA GLY A 412 10.39 1.27 6.85
C GLY A 412 9.83 2.62 6.43
N ARG A 413 9.66 2.89 5.12
CA ARG A 413 9.26 4.21 4.61
C ARG A 413 8.14 4.15 3.57
N SER A 414 7.64 2.96 3.28
CA SER A 414 6.46 2.73 2.45
C SER A 414 5.36 2.05 3.24
N ILE A 415 4.11 2.41 2.95
CA ILE A 415 2.93 1.78 3.52
C ILE A 415 1.92 1.43 2.43
N ALA A 416 1.13 0.38 2.69
CA ALA A 416 -0.10 0.10 1.96
C ALA A 416 -1.29 0.74 2.67
N VAL A 417 -2.20 1.36 1.92
CA VAL A 417 -3.36 2.10 2.45
C VAL A 417 -4.63 1.79 1.67
N ASP A 418 -5.78 2.23 2.18
CA ASP A 418 -7.02 2.31 1.41
C ASP A 418 -6.99 3.55 0.51
N PRO A 419 -6.91 3.41 -0.83
CA PRO A 419 -6.77 4.55 -1.75
C PRO A 419 -8.01 5.44 -1.77
N ARG A 420 -9.14 5.00 -1.20
CA ARG A 420 -10.36 5.80 -1.12
C ARG A 420 -10.25 6.93 -0.09
N SER A 421 -9.50 6.69 0.99
CA SER A 421 -9.25 7.67 2.05
C SER A 421 -7.86 8.30 1.95
N THR A 422 -6.88 7.57 1.42
CA THR A 422 -5.48 8.00 1.36
C THR A 422 -4.92 7.79 -0.04
N PRO A 423 -4.88 8.84 -0.89
CA PRO A 423 -4.37 8.73 -2.25
C PRO A 423 -2.94 8.19 -2.32
N LEU A 424 -2.68 7.31 -3.28
CA LEU A 424 -1.35 6.75 -3.48
C LEU A 424 -0.34 7.83 -3.92
N GLY A 425 0.88 7.71 -3.44
CA GLY A 425 2.02 8.61 -3.62
C GLY A 425 2.14 9.68 -2.53
N TYR A 426 1.14 9.84 -1.67
CA TYR A 426 1.11 10.94 -0.70
C TYR A 426 1.92 10.60 0.55
N PRO A 427 2.60 11.59 1.18
CA PRO A 427 3.25 11.39 2.45
C PRO A 427 2.24 11.21 3.59
N VAL A 428 2.47 10.22 4.43
CA VAL A 428 1.63 9.86 5.58
C VAL A 428 2.54 9.65 6.78
N PHE A 429 2.31 10.43 7.84
CA PHE A 429 2.96 10.21 9.13
C PHE A 429 2.19 9.13 9.90
N VAL A 430 2.91 8.10 10.35
CA VAL A 430 2.37 6.97 11.10
C VAL A 430 2.88 7.07 12.54
N SER A 431 1.97 7.16 13.51
CA SER A 431 2.29 7.02 14.94
C SER A 431 1.67 5.74 15.48
N THR A 432 2.51 4.78 15.84
CA THR A 432 2.12 3.47 16.37
C THR A 432 3.20 2.95 17.32
N ARG A 433 3.21 1.65 17.63
CA ARG A 433 4.26 0.98 18.41
C ARG A 433 5.06 0.01 17.55
N ALA A 434 6.33 -0.15 17.88
CA ALA A 434 7.16 -1.17 17.25
C ALA A 434 6.76 -2.56 17.75
N PRO A 435 6.61 -3.56 16.86
CA PRO A 435 6.15 -4.88 17.25
C PRO A 435 7.16 -5.57 18.18
N GLY A 436 6.65 -6.20 19.24
CA GLY A 436 7.44 -6.94 20.23
C GLY A 436 8.11 -6.09 21.31
N THR A 437 8.60 -4.88 21.01
CA THR A 437 9.19 -3.99 22.03
C THR A 437 8.19 -3.00 22.62
N GLY A 438 7.11 -2.67 21.89
CA GLY A 438 6.12 -1.68 22.30
C GLY A 438 6.62 -0.23 22.30
N THR A 439 7.86 0.01 21.87
CA THR A 439 8.45 1.36 21.82
C THR A 439 7.75 2.22 20.77
N PRO A 440 7.61 3.54 20.97
CA PRO A 440 6.97 4.41 19.98
C PRO A 440 7.63 4.30 18.60
N MET A 441 6.83 4.04 17.57
CA MET A 441 7.22 4.03 16.17
C MET A 441 6.49 5.19 15.47
N GLN A 442 7.23 6.27 15.24
CA GLN A 442 6.73 7.56 14.73
C GLN A 442 7.55 7.93 13.49
N ARG A 443 6.97 7.76 12.30
CA ARG A 443 7.70 7.82 11.03
C ARG A 443 6.88 8.52 9.95
N LEU A 444 7.50 9.43 9.20
CA LEU A 444 6.98 9.84 7.89
C LEU A 444 7.23 8.71 6.89
N THR A 445 6.15 8.26 6.26
CA THR A 445 6.11 7.20 5.24
C THR A 445 5.41 7.70 3.99
N ILE A 446 5.46 6.94 2.90
CA ILE A 446 4.76 7.26 1.66
C ILE A 446 3.77 6.14 1.32
N ALA A 447 2.53 6.52 0.98
CA ALA A 447 1.48 5.60 0.55
C ALA A 447 1.75 5.05 -0.86
N GLN A 448 2.63 4.06 -1.00
CA GLN A 448 3.07 3.57 -2.31
C GLN A 448 2.41 2.25 -2.74
N ASP A 449 1.57 1.69 -1.88
CA ASP A 449 0.97 0.39 -2.08
C ASP A 449 -0.49 0.32 -1.62
N THR A 450 -1.19 -0.75 -1.97
CA THR A 450 -2.53 -1.07 -1.47
C THR A 450 -2.74 -2.58 -1.44
N GLY A 451 -3.82 -3.04 -0.80
CA GLY A 451 -4.17 -4.46 -0.78
C GLY A 451 -5.64 -4.67 -0.48
N GLY A 452 -6.21 -5.78 -0.97
CA GLY A 452 -7.65 -6.06 -0.84
C GLY A 452 -8.17 -6.06 0.61
N ALA A 453 -7.32 -6.44 1.56
CA ALA A 453 -7.60 -6.45 3.00
C ALA A 453 -7.25 -5.12 3.72
N ILE A 454 -6.72 -4.12 3.02
CA ILE A 454 -6.36 -2.82 3.58
C ILE A 454 -7.51 -1.86 3.30
N ARG A 455 -8.54 -1.95 4.15
CA ARG A 455 -9.77 -1.14 4.06
C ARG A 455 -9.93 -0.26 5.29
N GLY A 456 -10.43 0.96 5.10
CA GLY A 456 -10.73 1.91 6.19
C GLY A 456 -9.88 3.17 6.14
N ALA A 457 -10.35 4.24 6.81
CA ALA A 457 -9.69 5.53 6.84
C ALA A 457 -8.37 5.52 7.62
N VAL A 458 -8.39 4.97 8.83
CA VAL A 458 -7.22 4.88 9.71
C VAL A 458 -6.65 3.45 9.65
N ARG A 459 -6.18 3.05 8.47
CA ARG A 459 -5.63 1.69 8.23
C ARG A 459 -4.36 1.79 7.40
N ALA A 460 -3.27 1.19 7.90
CA ALA A 460 -2.00 1.12 7.19
C ALA A 460 -1.33 -0.26 7.34
N ASP A 461 -0.76 -0.79 6.27
CA ASP A 461 0.15 -1.95 6.32
C ASP A 461 1.58 -1.45 6.13
N TYR A 462 2.45 -1.70 7.08
CA TYR A 462 3.80 -1.16 7.12
C TYR A 462 4.79 -2.10 6.43
N PHE A 463 5.53 -1.60 5.44
CA PHE A 463 6.50 -2.41 4.70
C PHE A 463 7.82 -2.52 5.47
N PHE A 464 8.12 -3.71 6.02
CA PHE A 464 9.34 -3.95 6.79
C PHE A 464 10.58 -4.27 5.94
N GLY A 465 10.44 -4.45 4.62
CA GLY A 465 11.53 -4.85 3.74
C GLY A 465 11.54 -6.35 3.46
N ASN A 466 12.73 -6.94 3.36
CA ASN A 466 12.93 -8.36 3.04
C ASN A 466 13.86 -9.04 4.05
N GLY A 467 13.84 -10.38 4.07
CA GLY A 467 14.68 -11.19 4.96
C GLY A 467 14.04 -11.48 6.31
N GLN A 468 14.75 -12.26 7.14
CA GLN A 468 14.15 -12.86 8.34
C GLN A 468 13.73 -11.83 9.39
N GLN A 469 14.51 -10.76 9.59
CA GLN A 469 14.15 -9.71 10.54
C GLN A 469 12.87 -8.98 10.13
N ALA A 470 12.74 -8.64 8.83
CA ALA A 470 11.55 -8.02 8.29
C ALA A 470 10.32 -8.94 8.42
N ALA A 471 10.51 -10.23 8.13
CA ALA A 471 9.46 -11.25 8.30
C ALA A 471 8.97 -11.32 9.75
N THR A 472 9.88 -11.42 10.72
CA THR A 472 9.53 -11.48 12.14
C THR A 472 8.78 -10.23 12.60
N GLN A 473 9.24 -9.04 12.22
CA GLN A 473 8.57 -7.79 12.60
C GLN A 473 7.19 -7.66 11.94
N ALA A 474 7.10 -7.94 10.63
CA ALA A 474 5.84 -7.87 9.88
C ALA A 474 4.77 -8.81 10.43
N ARG A 475 5.16 -10.06 10.76
CA ARG A 475 4.23 -11.07 11.29
C ARG A 475 3.68 -10.71 12.67
N ARG A 476 4.47 -10.05 13.50
CA ARG A 476 4.07 -9.58 14.84
C ARG A 476 3.35 -8.23 14.83
N MET A 477 3.40 -7.49 13.72
CA MET A 477 2.83 -6.15 13.64
C MET A 477 1.31 -6.21 13.56
N LYS A 478 0.66 -5.84 14.66
CA LYS A 478 -0.78 -5.60 14.78
C LYS A 478 -1.01 -4.63 15.93
N GLU A 479 -0.88 -3.34 15.65
CA GLU A 479 -0.83 -2.30 16.67
C GLU A 479 -1.90 -1.22 16.44
N ARG A 480 -2.37 -0.62 17.53
CA ARG A 480 -3.13 0.63 17.45
C ARG A 480 -2.24 1.72 16.85
N GLY A 481 -2.79 2.53 15.97
CA GLY A 481 -2.04 3.65 15.41
C GLY A 481 -2.93 4.78 14.88
N GLN A 482 -2.30 5.93 14.72
CA GLN A 482 -2.89 7.16 14.20
C GLN A 482 -2.14 7.59 12.93
N LEU A 483 -2.85 8.19 11.99
CA LEU A 483 -2.33 8.58 10.68
C LEU A 483 -2.54 10.09 10.45
N TRP A 484 -1.53 10.74 9.89
CA TRP A 484 -1.64 12.11 9.37
C TRP A 484 -1.23 12.13 7.91
N ILE A 485 -2.11 12.61 7.04
CA ILE A 485 -1.77 12.83 5.63
C ILE A 485 -1.23 14.24 5.43
N LEU A 486 -0.19 14.35 4.60
CA LEU A 486 0.35 15.63 4.17
C LEU A 486 -0.19 15.94 2.77
N LEU A 487 -0.90 17.06 2.66
CA LEU A 487 -1.47 17.54 1.39
C LEU A 487 -0.73 18.79 0.92
N PRO A 488 -0.31 18.89 -0.36
CA PRO A 488 0.31 20.09 -0.88
C PRO A 488 -0.57 21.32 -0.66
N ARG A 489 -0.02 22.44 -0.18
CA ARG A 489 -0.79 23.64 0.17
C ARG A 489 -1.61 24.24 -0.97
N GLY A 490 -1.24 23.98 -2.23
CA GLY A 490 -2.01 24.41 -3.41
C GLY A 490 -3.04 23.40 -3.92
N LEU A 491 -3.06 22.19 -3.37
CA LEU A 491 -3.92 21.12 -3.88
C LEU A 491 -5.38 21.39 -3.53
N ALA A 492 -6.24 21.31 -4.55
CA ALA A 492 -7.69 21.28 -4.37
C ALA A 492 -8.09 19.95 -3.73
N VAL A 493 -8.80 20.02 -2.62
CA VAL A 493 -9.32 18.87 -1.89
C VAL A 493 -10.84 18.86 -1.95
N ALA A 494 -11.39 17.66 -1.84
CA ALA A 494 -12.82 17.49 -1.60
C ALA A 494 -13.27 18.33 -0.41
N ALA A 495 -14.14 19.31 -0.64
CA ALA A 495 -14.81 20.04 0.42
C ALA A 495 -16.21 19.47 0.57
N ALA A 496 -16.52 19.06 1.78
CA ALA A 496 -17.87 18.70 2.16
C ALA A 496 -18.23 19.46 3.45
N ALA A 497 -19.42 20.06 3.45
CA ALA A 497 -19.83 21.12 4.35
C ALA A 497 -19.65 20.76 5.83
N THR A 498 -19.20 21.74 6.64
CA THR A 498 -19.25 21.72 8.10
C THR A 498 -20.68 21.86 8.66
N SER A 499 -21.74 21.60 7.88
CA SER A 499 -23.11 21.85 8.32
C SER A 499 -23.67 20.72 9.18
N THR A 500 -23.50 20.90 10.48
CA THR A 500 -24.54 20.77 11.52
C THR A 500 -25.96 20.45 11.02
N ILE A 501 -26.44 19.22 11.22
CA ILE A 501 -27.78 18.83 11.74
C ILE A 501 -27.83 17.29 11.76
N ARG A 502 -28.02 16.70 12.95
CA ARG A 502 -28.29 15.26 13.16
C ARG A 502 -29.81 15.07 13.25
N THR A 503 -30.43 14.44 12.26
CA THR A 503 -31.71 13.74 12.48
C THR A 503 -31.41 12.31 12.90
N ARG A 504 -31.98 11.85 14.02
CA ARG A 504 -31.81 10.46 14.50
C ARG A 504 -32.14 9.49 13.36
N GLY A 505 -31.17 8.68 12.94
CA GLY A 505 -31.37 7.58 11.99
C GLY A 505 -30.85 7.79 10.56
N ALA A 506 -30.27 8.95 10.21
CA ALA A 506 -29.63 9.14 8.91
C ALA A 506 -28.14 8.78 8.96
N ALA A 507 -27.67 7.96 8.00
CA ALA A 507 -26.25 7.73 7.78
C ALA A 507 -25.55 9.07 7.49
N VAL A 508 -24.40 9.30 8.12
CA VAL A 508 -23.63 10.53 7.89
C VAL A 508 -23.12 10.51 6.45
N GLY A 509 -23.51 11.50 5.64
CA GLY A 509 -22.71 11.91 4.49
C GLY A 509 -22.93 11.18 3.16
N ALA A 510 -24.12 10.67 2.85
CA ALA A 510 -24.41 10.11 1.52
C ALA A 510 -24.13 11.10 0.35
N ASP A 511 -24.22 12.42 0.61
CA ASP A 511 -23.94 13.49 -0.37
C ASP A 511 -22.48 14.01 -0.34
N LEU A 512 -21.61 13.45 0.52
CA LEU A 512 -20.20 13.83 0.54
C LEU A 512 -19.45 13.09 -0.58
N PRO A 513 -18.36 13.66 -1.13
CA PRO A 513 -17.48 12.92 -2.02
C PRO A 513 -16.86 11.71 -1.30
N GLN A 514 -16.76 10.57 -1.99
CA GLN A 514 -16.03 9.40 -1.48
C GLN A 514 -14.53 9.69 -1.47
N CYS A 515 -14.05 10.32 -2.53
CA CYS A 515 -12.64 10.58 -2.76
C CYS A 515 -12.13 11.87 -2.12
N LEU A 516 -10.92 11.79 -1.57
CA LEU A 516 -10.19 12.91 -0.96
C LEU A 516 -9.79 13.98 -1.99
N VAL A 517 -9.36 13.54 -3.17
CA VAL A 517 -8.88 14.40 -4.26
C VAL A 517 -9.73 14.08 -5.49
N PRO A 518 -10.39 15.08 -6.10
CA PRO A 518 -11.34 14.87 -7.19
C PRO A 518 -10.67 14.58 -8.56
N GLU A 519 -9.39 14.20 -8.58
CA GLU A 519 -8.67 13.85 -9.81
C GLU A 519 -8.84 12.37 -10.19
N GLU A 520 -9.07 12.12 -11.46
CA GLU A 520 -9.21 10.77 -12.03
C GLU A 520 -7.95 9.94 -11.76
N GLY A 521 -8.08 8.84 -11.01
CA GLY A 521 -6.96 7.96 -10.64
C GLY A 521 -6.17 8.38 -9.39
N ALA A 522 -6.50 9.50 -8.75
CA ALA A 522 -6.03 9.83 -7.40
C ALA A 522 -6.81 9.03 -6.33
N CYS A 523 -8.07 8.73 -6.63
CA CYS A 523 -8.94 7.90 -5.84
C CYS A 523 -9.97 7.19 -6.74
N VAL A 524 -10.49 6.06 -6.27
CA VAL A 524 -11.37 5.16 -7.03
C VAL A 524 -12.80 5.51 -6.56
N ASP A 525 -13.59 6.30 -7.31
CA ASP A 525 -14.99 6.75 -7.00
C ASP A 525 -16.09 5.82 -7.56
N ASP A 526 -17.08 5.40 -6.76
CA ASP A 526 -18.07 4.35 -7.12
C ASP A 526 -18.93 4.65 -8.35
#